data_AF-M6UMI9-F1
#
_entry.id   AF-M6UMI9-F1
#
_cell.length_a   1.000
_cell.length_b   1.000
_cell.length_c   1.000
_cell.angle_alpha   90.00
_cell.angle_beta   90.00
_cell.angle_gamma   90.00
#
_symmetry.space_group_name_H-M   'P 1'
#
loop_
_entity.id
_entity.type
_entity.pdbx_description
1 polymer ?
#
loop_
_entity_poly.entity_id
_entity_poly.type
_entity_poly.pdbx_seq_one_letter_code
_entity_poly.pdbx_strand_id
1 'polypeptide(L)'
;MENVSFHFIPIRPQYSRLLFRETEKQGELFRELLPVENTIRKAYLCHSSNKQIASGDIVLFYRSEDVRSVVAIGVCEYTFRSQDPKEIILKIGQRTVYSFSEIENLTKKEVLVVLFRESRILEKPISFDELSRMGAVRGSIQSIQKVKEEALPWLKQRIGE
;
A
#
# COMPACT_ATOMS: atom_id res chain seq x y z
N MET A 1 13.03 2.37 22.20
CA MET A 1 12.69 1.66 20.95
C MET A 1 11.34 2.17 20.52
N GLU A 2 11.25 2.88 19.40
CA GLU A 2 9.97 3.37 18.89
C GLU A 2 9.03 2.19 18.61
N ASN A 3 7.77 2.34 19.01
CA ASN A 3 6.76 1.30 18.87
C ASN A 3 6.26 1.30 17.42
N VAL A 4 6.91 0.53 16.55
CA VAL A 4 6.59 0.44 15.11
C VAL A 4 5.15 -0.08 14.95
N SER A 5 4.28 0.73 14.33
CA SER A 5 2.91 0.35 14.05
C SER A 5 2.79 -0.31 12.68
N PHE A 6 1.79 -1.18 12.52
CA PHE A 6 1.48 -1.84 11.26
C PHE A 6 0.11 -1.31 10.80
N HIS A 7 -0.05 -1.06 9.50
CA HIS A 7 -1.30 -0.55 8.93
C HIS A 7 -1.68 -1.35 7.69
N PHE A 8 -2.92 -1.84 7.64
CA PHE A 8 -3.48 -2.39 6.40
C PHE A 8 -3.87 -1.24 5.47
N ILE A 9 -3.36 -1.27 4.24
CA ILE A 9 -3.69 -0.32 3.18
C ILE A 9 -4.48 -1.07 2.09
N PRO A 10 -5.79 -0.85 1.95
CA PRO A 10 -6.54 -1.44 0.85
C PRO A 10 -6.11 -0.80 -0.48
N ILE A 11 -5.84 -1.64 -1.47
CA ILE A 11 -5.50 -1.22 -2.83
C ILE A 11 -6.34 -2.00 -3.83
N ARG A 12 -6.90 -1.29 -4.82
CA ARG A 12 -7.70 -1.94 -5.86
C ARG A 12 -6.82 -2.78 -6.79
N PRO A 13 -7.35 -3.86 -7.39
CA PRO A 13 -6.57 -4.75 -8.24
C PRO A 13 -5.77 -4.02 -9.32
N GLN A 14 -6.37 -3.09 -10.07
CA GLN A 14 -5.70 -2.39 -11.16
C GLN A 14 -4.45 -1.61 -10.70
N TYR A 15 -4.48 -1.01 -9.51
CA TYR A 15 -3.33 -0.29 -8.97
C TYR A 15 -2.32 -1.23 -8.34
N SER A 16 -2.80 -2.30 -7.68
CA SER A 16 -1.93 -3.32 -7.10
C SER A 16 -1.04 -3.99 -8.15
N ARG A 17 -1.60 -4.30 -9.32
CA ARG A 17 -0.86 -4.96 -10.43
C ARG A 17 0.27 -4.10 -10.97
N LEU A 18 0.09 -2.78 -10.98
CA LEU A 18 1.10 -1.83 -11.45
C LEU A 18 2.12 -1.51 -10.35
N LEU A 19 1.68 -1.43 -9.10
CA LEU A 19 2.55 -1.06 -7.98
C LEU A 19 3.44 -2.24 -7.57
N PHE A 20 2.94 -3.47 -7.69
CA PHE A 20 3.56 -4.73 -7.28
C PHE A 20 3.48 -5.76 -8.41
N ARG A 21 4.20 -5.51 -9.50
CA ARG A 21 4.12 -6.30 -10.74
C ARG A 21 4.50 -7.76 -10.53
N GLU A 22 5.41 -8.01 -9.60
CA GLU A 22 5.90 -9.33 -9.20
C GLU A 22 4.78 -10.25 -8.66
N THR A 23 3.63 -9.68 -8.27
CA THR A 23 2.45 -10.45 -7.88
C THR A 23 1.71 -11.09 -9.06
N GLU A 24 2.00 -10.65 -10.29
CA GLU A 24 1.35 -11.15 -11.51
C GLU A 24 2.14 -12.29 -12.14
N LYS A 25 1.47 -13.43 -12.37
CA LYS A 25 2.10 -14.67 -12.86
C LYS A 25 2.57 -14.61 -14.32
N GLN A 26 2.06 -13.69 -15.12
CA GLN A 26 2.34 -13.62 -16.55
C GLN A 26 2.25 -12.17 -17.03
N GLY A 27 3.40 -11.55 -17.30
CA GLY A 27 3.47 -10.26 -17.97
C GLY A 27 3.44 -10.44 -19.49
N GLU A 28 2.80 -9.51 -20.20
CA GLU A 28 3.02 -9.37 -21.64
C GLU A 28 4.50 -9.05 -21.89
N LEU A 29 5.14 -9.81 -22.79
CA LEU A 29 6.57 -9.69 -23.10
C LEU A 29 6.94 -8.32 -23.69
N PHE A 30 5.98 -7.64 -24.35
CA PHE A 30 6.17 -6.38 -25.07
C PHE A 30 5.29 -5.24 -24.53
N ARG A 31 5.17 -5.12 -23.21
CA ARG A 31 4.50 -3.96 -22.58
C ARG A 31 5.53 -2.93 -22.13
N GLU A 32 5.24 -1.65 -22.39
CA GLU A 32 6.00 -0.54 -21.81
C GLU A 32 5.89 -0.59 -20.27
N LEU A 33 7.04 -0.71 -19.60
CA LEU A 33 7.08 -0.74 -18.13
C LEU A 33 6.90 0.68 -17.60
N LEU A 34 6.01 0.85 -16.63
CA LEU A 34 5.97 2.12 -15.91
C LEU A 34 7.24 2.26 -15.06
N PRO A 35 7.86 3.45 -15.02
CA PRO A 35 9.07 3.68 -14.21
C PRO A 35 8.91 3.25 -12.74
N VAL A 36 7.71 3.42 -12.16
CA VAL A 36 7.39 3.03 -10.78
C VAL A 36 7.57 1.53 -10.50
N GLU A 37 7.37 0.66 -11.51
CA GLU A 37 7.42 -0.79 -11.35
C GLU A 37 8.78 -1.24 -10.83
N ASN A 38 9.87 -0.66 -11.33
CA ASN A 38 11.24 -1.05 -10.98
C ASN A 38 11.87 -0.22 -9.84
N THR A 39 11.09 0.66 -9.20
CA THR A 39 11.60 1.50 -8.10
C THR A 39 11.19 0.94 -6.74
N ILE A 40 12.16 0.85 -5.82
CA ILE A 40 11.90 0.45 -4.43
C ILE A 40 11.12 1.56 -3.69
N ARG A 41 11.36 2.84 -4.01
CA ARG A 41 10.62 3.96 -3.42
C ARG A 41 9.39 4.26 -4.26
N LYS A 42 8.22 4.06 -3.67
CA LYS A 42 6.92 4.20 -4.33
C LYS A 42 6.02 5.17 -3.56
N ALA A 43 4.95 5.64 -4.20
CA ALA A 43 3.96 6.54 -3.65
C ALA A 43 2.56 5.99 -3.93
N TYR A 44 1.75 5.88 -2.88
CA TYR A 44 0.34 5.51 -2.96
C TYR A 44 -0.54 6.70 -2.59
N LEU A 45 -1.56 6.96 -3.40
CA LEU A 45 -2.48 8.10 -3.26
C LEU A 45 -3.87 7.57 -2.94
N CYS A 46 -4.52 8.11 -1.92
CA CYS A 46 -5.86 7.68 -1.55
C CYS A 46 -6.68 8.77 -0.85
N HIS A 47 -8.00 8.62 -0.86
CA HIS A 47 -8.91 9.37 -0.01
C HIS A 47 -9.10 8.62 1.30
N SER A 48 -8.17 8.83 2.23
CA SER A 48 -8.26 8.29 3.59
C SER A 48 -8.34 9.46 4.56
N SER A 49 -9.11 9.32 5.65
CA SER A 49 -9.09 10.25 6.78
C SER A 49 -8.02 9.89 7.82
N ASN A 50 -7.28 8.79 7.61
CA ASN A 50 -6.25 8.32 8.52
C ASN A 50 -5.11 9.35 8.69
N LYS A 51 -4.71 9.58 9.94
CA LYS A 51 -3.61 10.50 10.32
C LYS A 51 -2.53 9.79 11.18
N GLN A 52 -2.58 8.46 11.25
CA GLN A 52 -1.80 7.66 12.18
C GLN A 52 -0.56 7.01 11.56
N ILE A 53 -0.45 6.97 10.22
CA ILE A 53 0.75 6.43 9.58
C ILE A 53 1.92 7.40 9.78
N ALA A 54 2.94 6.95 10.52
CA ALA A 54 4.18 7.69 10.75
C ALA A 54 5.34 7.14 9.92
N SER A 55 6.44 7.89 9.85
CA SER A 55 7.69 7.38 9.27
C SER A 55 8.19 6.18 10.08
N GLY A 56 8.66 5.14 9.40
CA GLY A 56 9.09 3.87 10.00
C GLY A 56 7.98 2.84 10.22
N ASP A 57 6.70 3.23 10.14
CA ASP A 57 5.59 2.28 10.25
C ASP A 57 5.56 1.28 9.08
N ILE A 58 5.07 0.08 9.35
CA ILE A 58 4.89 -0.96 8.33
C ILE A 58 3.54 -0.79 7.65
N VAL A 59 3.56 -0.78 6.33
CA VAL A 59 2.36 -0.71 5.49
C VAL A 59 2.14 -2.04 4.78
N LEU A 60 0.97 -2.64 5.00
CA LEU A 60 0.56 -3.95 4.49
C LEU A 60 -0.48 -3.74 3.39
N PHE A 61 -0.06 -3.86 2.13
CA PHE A 61 -0.95 -3.64 0.99
C PHE A 61 -1.88 -4.83 0.79
N TYR A 62 -3.16 -4.60 1.09
CA TYR A 62 -4.24 -5.57 0.94
C TYR A 62 -4.93 -5.36 -0.41
N ARG A 63 -4.76 -6.30 -1.34
CA ARG A 63 -5.42 -6.26 -2.65
C ARG A 63 -6.89 -6.61 -2.50
N SER A 64 -7.73 -5.59 -2.63
CA SER A 64 -9.18 -5.71 -2.45
C SER A 64 -9.83 -6.40 -3.65
N GLU A 65 -11.10 -6.79 -3.48
CA GLU A 65 -11.98 -7.34 -4.53
C GLU A 65 -11.62 -8.75 -5.02
N ASP A 66 -10.48 -8.95 -5.69
CA ASP A 66 -10.15 -10.24 -6.31
C ASP A 66 -9.36 -11.18 -5.38
N VAL A 67 -8.13 -10.83 -5.03
CA VAL A 67 -7.21 -11.69 -4.27
C VAL A 67 -7.57 -11.69 -2.78
N ARG A 68 -8.16 -10.59 -2.27
CA ARG A 68 -8.58 -10.43 -0.87
C ARG A 68 -7.51 -10.88 0.14
N SER A 69 -6.27 -10.44 -0.10
CA SER A 69 -5.10 -10.82 0.69
C SER A 69 -4.11 -9.68 0.79
N VAL A 70 -3.27 -9.68 1.82
CA VAL A 70 -2.04 -8.87 1.85
C VAL A 70 -1.06 -9.49 0.88
N VAL A 71 -0.61 -8.71 -0.10
CA VAL A 71 0.26 -9.17 -1.20
C VAL A 71 1.66 -8.54 -1.15
N ALA A 72 1.78 -7.36 -0.53
CA ALA A 72 3.04 -6.63 -0.48
C ALA A 72 3.18 -5.85 0.84
N ILE A 73 4.43 -5.59 1.21
CA ILE A 73 4.81 -4.94 2.45
C ILE A 73 5.80 -3.82 2.12
N GLY A 74 5.58 -2.66 2.74
CA GLY A 74 6.50 -1.55 2.68
C GLY A 74 6.76 -0.93 4.05
N VAL A 75 7.77 -0.07 4.09
CA VAL A 75 8.07 0.80 5.22
C VAL A 75 7.71 2.23 4.82
N CYS A 76 6.84 2.87 5.59
CA CYS A 76 6.47 4.26 5.34
C CYS A 76 7.69 5.16 5.53
N GLU A 77 8.04 5.94 4.49
CA GLU A 77 9.11 6.94 4.59
C GLU A 77 8.53 8.29 5.01
N TYR A 78 7.41 8.71 4.40
CA TYR A 78 6.79 10.00 4.65
C TYR A 78 5.33 10.02 4.20
N THR A 79 4.49 10.77 4.91
CA THR A 79 3.11 11.04 4.49
C THR A 79 2.85 12.55 4.43
N PHE A 80 2.03 12.96 3.47
CA PHE A 80 1.52 14.33 3.42
C PHE A 80 0.15 14.37 2.76
N ARG A 81 -0.52 15.51 2.88
CA ARG A 81 -1.83 15.76 2.28
C ARG A 81 -1.75 16.97 1.37
N SER A 82 -2.43 16.90 0.24
CA SER A 82 -2.53 18.03 -0.67
C SER A 82 -3.80 17.94 -1.52
N GLN A 83 -4.28 19.11 -1.93
CA GLN A 83 -5.30 19.30 -2.97
C GLN A 83 -4.70 19.89 -4.25
N ASP A 84 -3.37 20.09 -4.30
CA ASP A 84 -2.67 20.61 -5.47
C ASP A 84 -1.96 19.47 -6.22
N PRO A 85 -2.40 19.12 -7.45
CA PRO A 85 -1.76 18.06 -8.23
C PRO A 85 -0.30 18.37 -8.58
N LYS A 86 0.07 19.65 -8.72
CA LYS A 86 1.45 20.06 -9.00
C LYS A 86 2.35 19.81 -7.79
N GLU A 87 1.88 20.15 -6.59
CA GLU A 87 2.61 19.89 -5.35
C GLU A 87 2.86 18.38 -5.18
N ILE A 88 1.85 17.56 -5.45
CA ILE A 88 1.96 16.11 -5.37
C ILE A 88 3.02 15.59 -6.34
N ILE A 89 2.94 15.94 -7.62
CA ILE A 89 3.91 15.50 -8.65
C ILE A 89 5.33 15.95 -8.35
N LEU A 90 5.52 17.20 -7.92
CA LEU A 90 6.85 17.72 -7.60
C LEU A 90 7.53 16.90 -6.48
N LYS A 91 6.74 16.39 -5.52
CA LYS A 91 7.25 15.60 -4.40
C LYS A 91 7.46 14.12 -4.75
N ILE A 92 6.55 13.50 -5.50
CA ILE A 92 6.59 12.05 -5.76
C ILE A 92 7.31 11.68 -7.07
N GLY A 93 7.41 12.60 -8.03
CA GLY A 93 7.96 12.34 -9.36
C GLY A 93 7.24 11.18 -10.06
N GLN A 94 8.02 10.23 -10.59
CA GLN A 94 7.51 9.04 -11.31
C GLN A 94 7.29 7.83 -10.39
N ARG A 95 7.22 8.01 -9.07
CA ARG A 95 7.14 6.93 -8.07
C ARG A 95 5.71 6.41 -7.85
N THR A 96 4.78 6.74 -8.74
CA THR A 96 3.35 6.47 -8.57
C THR A 96 2.80 5.77 -9.80
N VAL A 97 1.76 4.98 -9.60
CA VAL A 97 1.00 4.32 -10.69
C VAL A 97 -0.09 5.23 -11.28
N TYR A 98 -0.39 6.34 -10.63
CA TYR A 98 -1.40 7.30 -11.08
C TYR A 98 -0.81 8.21 -12.15
N SER A 99 -1.49 8.30 -13.29
CA SER A 99 -1.21 9.31 -14.31
C SER A 99 -1.48 10.73 -13.79
N PHE A 100 -0.95 11.74 -14.46
CA PHE A 100 -1.18 13.14 -14.05
C PHE A 100 -2.68 13.49 -14.05
N SER A 101 -3.43 13.08 -15.07
CA SER A 101 -4.87 13.32 -15.16
C SER A 101 -5.66 12.60 -14.07
N GLU A 102 -5.23 11.40 -13.64
CA GLU A 102 -5.80 10.74 -12.46
C GLU A 102 -5.50 11.52 -11.18
N ILE A 103 -4.28 12.06 -11.03
CA ILE A 103 -3.92 12.89 -9.88
C ILE A 103 -4.78 14.16 -9.84
N GLU A 104 -4.94 14.86 -10.97
CA GLU A 104 -5.83 16.04 -11.08
C GLU A 104 -7.27 15.70 -10.64
N ASN A 105 -7.76 14.53 -11.04
CA ASN A 105 -9.08 14.06 -10.63
C ASN A 105 -9.16 13.70 -9.15
N LEU A 106 -8.13 13.06 -8.59
CA LEU A 106 -8.06 12.73 -7.16
C LEU A 106 -8.02 13.99 -6.30
N THR A 107 -7.30 15.02 -6.73
CA THR A 107 -7.12 16.29 -6.02
C THR A 107 -8.33 17.22 -6.03
N LYS A 108 -9.44 16.82 -6.66
CA LYS A 108 -10.77 17.45 -6.44
C LYS A 108 -11.19 17.42 -4.96
N LYS A 109 -10.55 16.57 -4.16
CA LYS A 109 -10.63 16.51 -2.69
C LYS A 109 -9.21 16.33 -2.14
N GLU A 110 -9.03 16.57 -0.85
CA GLU A 110 -7.73 16.33 -0.20
C GLU A 110 -7.29 14.86 -0.34
N VAL A 111 -6.08 14.66 -0.86
CA VAL A 111 -5.47 13.36 -1.08
C VAL A 111 -4.42 13.11 -0.01
N LEU A 112 -4.46 11.94 0.62
CA LEU A 112 -3.36 11.42 1.40
C LEU A 112 -2.35 10.75 0.46
N VAL A 113 -1.10 11.22 0.52
CA VAL A 113 0.03 10.63 -0.18
C VAL A 113 0.88 9.88 0.82
N VAL A 114 1.12 8.60 0.58
CA VAL A 114 1.99 7.73 1.37
C VAL A 114 3.20 7.37 0.52
N LEU A 115 4.36 7.98 0.82
CA LEU A 115 5.64 7.51 0.28
C LEU A 115 6.17 6.38 1.14
N PHE A 116 6.54 5.29 0.50
CA PHE A 116 7.03 4.11 1.17
C PHE A 116 8.15 3.46 0.38
N ARG A 117 8.98 2.71 1.09
CA ARG A 117 9.94 1.80 0.50
C ARG A 117 9.32 0.41 0.45
N GLU A 118 9.19 -0.15 -0.74
CA GLU A 118 8.85 -1.57 -0.88
C GLU A 118 9.91 -2.42 -0.18
N SER A 119 9.45 -3.34 0.66
CA SER A 119 10.33 -4.22 1.41
C SER A 119 10.21 -5.68 0.97
N ARG A 120 8.98 -6.14 0.71
CA ARG A 120 8.75 -7.55 0.38
C ARG A 120 7.45 -7.71 -0.41
N ILE A 121 7.50 -8.50 -1.47
CA ILE A 121 6.33 -9.09 -2.11
C ILE A 121 6.13 -10.49 -1.52
N LEU A 122 4.91 -10.80 -1.09
CA LEU A 122 4.62 -12.07 -0.43
C LEU A 122 4.35 -13.17 -1.46
N GLU A 123 5.24 -14.15 -1.55
CA GLU A 123 5.02 -15.37 -2.36
C GLU A 123 3.76 -16.12 -1.92
N LYS A 124 3.48 -16.12 -0.61
CA LYS A 124 2.28 -16.66 0.01
C LYS A 124 1.45 -15.52 0.63
N PRO A 125 0.54 -14.89 -0.13
CA PRO A 125 -0.31 -13.82 0.36
C PRO A 125 -1.06 -14.22 1.64
N ILE A 126 -1.24 -13.27 2.56
CA ILE A 126 -1.98 -13.50 3.82
C ILE A 126 -3.45 -13.18 3.55
N SER A 127 -4.29 -14.20 3.51
CA SER A 127 -5.69 -14.04 3.11
C SER A 127 -6.53 -13.33 4.16
N PHE A 128 -7.65 -12.75 3.74
CA PHE A 128 -8.62 -12.17 4.67
C PHE A 128 -9.09 -13.19 5.72
N ASP A 129 -9.33 -14.44 5.33
CA ASP A 129 -9.79 -15.49 6.24
C ASP A 129 -8.73 -15.85 7.28
N GLU A 130 -7.46 -15.86 6.89
CA GLU A 130 -6.33 -16.04 7.80
C GLU A 130 -6.23 -14.87 8.79
N LEU A 131 -6.25 -13.63 8.30
CA LEU A 131 -6.23 -12.41 9.13
C LEU A 131 -7.40 -12.37 10.13
N SER A 132 -8.59 -12.77 9.68
CA SER A 132 -9.80 -12.80 10.49
C SER A 132 -9.71 -13.88 11.58
N ARG A 133 -9.31 -15.10 11.21
CA ARG A 133 -9.13 -16.22 12.15
C ARG A 133 -8.12 -15.91 13.26
N MET A 134 -7.06 -15.17 12.92
CA MET A 134 -6.02 -14.78 13.87
C MET A 134 -6.33 -13.47 14.61
N GLY A 135 -7.53 -12.89 14.42
CA GLY A 135 -7.99 -11.70 15.15
C GLY A 135 -7.33 -10.38 14.73
N ALA A 136 -6.53 -10.39 13.66
CA ALA A 136 -5.84 -9.22 13.12
C ALA A 136 -6.82 -8.18 12.53
N VAL A 137 -7.99 -8.63 12.07
CA VAL A 137 -9.09 -7.79 11.57
C VAL A 137 -10.42 -8.22 12.19
N ARG A 138 -11.37 -7.29 12.32
CA ARG A 138 -12.74 -7.56 12.80
C ARG A 138 -13.81 -7.49 11.70
N GLY A 139 -13.45 -7.02 10.52
CA GLY A 139 -14.38 -6.74 9.43
C GLY A 139 -13.64 -6.43 8.14
N SER A 140 -14.36 -5.95 7.13
CA SER A 140 -13.79 -5.67 5.82
C SER A 140 -12.68 -4.60 5.87
N ILE A 141 -11.63 -4.81 5.08
CA ILE A 141 -10.54 -3.85 4.91
C ILE A 141 -10.92 -2.87 3.80
N GLN A 142 -11.79 -1.91 4.10
CA GLN A 142 -12.26 -0.89 3.13
C GLN A 142 -11.55 0.45 3.28
N SER A 143 -10.85 0.68 4.39
CA SER A 143 -10.07 1.88 4.65
C SER A 143 -8.76 1.52 5.36
N ILE A 144 -7.84 2.50 5.44
CA ILE A 144 -6.58 2.32 6.16
C ILE A 144 -6.88 2.10 7.65
N GLN A 145 -6.46 0.95 8.18
CA GLN A 145 -6.67 0.59 9.58
C GLN A 145 -5.36 0.13 10.22
N LYS A 146 -5.13 0.55 11.46
CA LYS A 146 -4.01 0.09 12.28
C LYS A 146 -4.24 -1.36 12.71
N VAL A 147 -3.22 -2.20 12.55
CA VAL A 147 -3.23 -3.57 13.09
C VAL A 147 -3.23 -3.50 14.61
N LYS A 148 -4.06 -4.33 15.25
CA LYS A 148 -4.09 -4.36 16.70
C LYS A 148 -2.83 -4.99 17.29
N GLU A 149 -2.46 -4.53 18.46
CA GLU A 149 -1.24 -4.95 19.14
C GLU A 149 -1.23 -6.45 19.45
N GLU A 150 -2.38 -7.04 19.78
CA GLU A 150 -2.48 -8.46 20.14
C GLU A 150 -2.17 -9.39 18.95
N ALA A 151 -2.39 -8.92 17.71
CA ALA A 151 -2.12 -9.70 16.51
C ALA A 151 -0.69 -9.52 15.98
N LEU A 152 0.06 -8.53 16.49
CA LEU A 152 1.41 -8.22 15.98
C LEU A 152 2.42 -9.37 16.13
N PRO A 153 2.47 -10.14 17.23
CA PRO A 153 3.43 -11.24 17.36
C PRO A 153 3.25 -12.28 16.25
N TRP A 154 2.02 -12.73 16.03
CA TRP A 154 1.68 -13.65 14.95
C TRP A 154 2.00 -13.06 13.58
N LEU A 155 1.59 -11.81 13.33
CA LEU A 155 1.77 -11.19 12.03
C LEU A 155 3.26 -11.02 11.68
N LYS A 156 4.09 -10.64 12.66
CA LYS A 156 5.55 -10.56 12.49
C LYS A 156 6.16 -11.92 12.16
N GLN A 157 5.73 -12.99 12.82
CA GLN A 157 6.16 -14.34 12.49
C GLN A 157 5.74 -14.72 11.07
N ARG A 158 4.46 -14.53 10.73
CA ARG A 158 3.87 -14.90 9.43
C ARG A 158 4.48 -14.14 8.24
N ILE A 159 4.93 -12.90 8.48
CA ILE A 159 5.64 -12.08 7.50
C ILE A 159 7.10 -12.51 7.37
N GLY A 160 7.71 -13.02 8.44
CA GLY A 160 9.11 -13.45 8.48
C GLY A 160 9.38 -14.78 7.79
N GLU A 161 8.38 -15.68 7.80
CA GLU A 161 8.32 -16.93 7.02
C GLU A 161 8.40 -16.71 5.51
#